data_AF-A0A9Q4BQ03-F1
#
_entry.id   AF-A0A9Q4BQ03-F1
#
_cell.length_a   1.000
_cell.length_b   1.000
_cell.length_c   1.000
_cell.angle_alpha   90.00
_cell.angle_beta   90.00
_cell.angle_gamma   90.00
#
_symmetry.space_group_name_H-M   'P 1'
#
loop_
_entity.id
_entity.type
_entity.pdbx_description
1 polymer ?
#
loop_
_entity_poly.entity_id
_entity_poly.type
_entity_poly.pdbx_seq_one_letter_code
_entity_poly.pdbx_strand_id
1 'polypeptide(L)'
;MPRSKSLVPLSHDHHHALKLAQALKKSTLRTESLPTMSSEEKARRALEFYESDLALHFEAEEKLLYPFVKGRDALLDSLFLEIMEEHKKIKLQIESLREGGGLLEEKLDYLGRLLEGHIRKEERELFPRIQEVFSEAELNNLNGKIKAVR
;
A
#
# COMPACT_ATOMS: atom_id res chain seq x y z
N MET A 1 -15.76 -6.10 -9.90
CA MET A 1 -16.81 -6.04 -8.86
C MET A 1 -16.54 -4.84 -7.96
N PRO A 2 -17.57 -4.14 -7.47
CA PRO A 2 -17.38 -3.10 -6.46
C PRO A 2 -16.77 -3.71 -5.17
N ARG A 3 -16.00 -2.91 -4.44
CA ARG A 3 -15.42 -3.31 -3.16
C ARG A 3 -16.50 -3.46 -2.09
N SER A 4 -16.38 -4.48 -1.25
CA SER A 4 -17.21 -4.61 -0.05
C SER A 4 -16.96 -3.43 0.88
N LYS A 5 -18.00 -3.01 1.62
CA LYS A 5 -17.95 -1.79 2.45
C LYS A 5 -16.79 -1.77 3.44
N SER A 6 -16.34 -2.93 3.90
CA SER A 6 -15.24 -3.09 4.86
C SER A 6 -13.86 -2.92 4.24
N LEU A 7 -13.72 -3.19 2.94
CA LEU A 7 -12.46 -3.03 2.21
C LEU A 7 -12.34 -1.67 1.53
N VAL A 8 -13.46 -0.94 1.37
CA VAL A 8 -13.47 0.42 0.79
C VAL A 8 -12.50 1.37 1.49
N PRO A 9 -12.38 1.43 2.83
CA PRO A 9 -11.42 2.32 3.47
C PRO A 9 -9.98 2.04 3.06
N LEU A 10 -9.56 0.77 3.03
CA LEU A 10 -8.20 0.38 2.61
C LEU A 10 -7.98 0.70 1.12
N SER A 11 -8.96 0.33 0.27
CA SER A 11 -8.92 0.63 -1.16
C SER A 11 -8.89 2.13 -1.47
N HIS A 12 -9.44 2.98 -0.60
CA HIS A 12 -9.36 4.43 -0.75
C HIS A 12 -7.92 4.94 -0.61
N ASP A 13 -7.14 4.36 0.29
CA ASP A 13 -5.74 4.77 0.53
C ASP A 13 -4.85 4.46 -0.65
N HIS A 14 -5.13 3.35 -1.32
CA HIS A 14 -4.46 2.92 -2.53
C HIS A 14 -4.48 3.99 -3.61
N HIS A 15 -5.54 4.80 -3.69
CA HIS A 15 -5.59 5.90 -4.66
C HIS A 15 -4.53 6.97 -4.39
N HIS A 16 -4.37 7.37 -3.12
CA HIS A 16 -3.38 8.35 -2.72
C HIS A 16 -1.96 7.77 -2.84
N ALA A 17 -1.77 6.53 -2.39
CA ALA A 17 -0.50 5.82 -2.48
C ALA A 17 -0.06 5.57 -3.93
N LEU A 18 -0.97 5.27 -4.86
CA LEU A 18 -0.66 5.12 -6.29
C LEU A 18 -0.23 6.44 -6.93
N LYS A 19 -0.86 7.56 -6.58
CA LYS A 19 -0.43 8.89 -7.06
C LYS A 19 0.98 9.22 -6.58
N LEU A 20 1.26 8.95 -5.30
CA LEU A 20 2.61 9.09 -4.78
C LEU A 20 3.59 8.18 -5.53
N ALA A 21 3.28 6.89 -5.65
CA ALA A 21 4.09 5.91 -6.36
C ALA A 21 4.43 6.35 -7.80
N GLN A 22 3.45 6.90 -8.53
CA GLN A 22 3.66 7.47 -9.86
C GLN A 22 4.60 8.69 -9.85
N ALA A 23 4.47 9.58 -8.87
CA ALA A 23 5.35 10.75 -8.74
C ALA A 23 6.79 10.38 -8.36
N LEU A 24 6.98 9.28 -7.61
CA LEU A 24 8.30 8.79 -7.18
C LEU A 24 9.07 8.12 -8.31
N LYS A 25 8.38 7.38 -9.19
CA LYS A 25 9.00 6.69 -10.32
C LYS A 25 9.74 7.65 -11.25
N LYS A 26 10.84 7.16 -11.81
CA LYS A 26 11.57 7.80 -12.91
C LYS A 26 10.70 7.70 -14.16
N SER A 27 9.97 8.77 -14.48
CA SER A 27 9.19 8.82 -15.72
C SER A 27 10.13 8.74 -16.93
N THR A 28 9.88 7.82 -17.85
CA THR A 28 10.53 7.77 -19.17
C THR A 28 9.96 8.82 -20.13
N LEU A 29 8.81 9.41 -19.80
CA LEU A 29 8.14 10.45 -20.57
C LEU A 29 8.14 11.74 -19.73
N ARG A 30 9.13 12.59 -19.93
CA ARG A 30 9.04 14.00 -19.53
C ARG A 30 7.98 14.64 -20.42
N THR A 31 6.75 14.73 -19.96
CA THR A 31 5.80 15.67 -20.56
C THR A 31 6.15 17.06 -20.06
N GLU A 32 6.51 17.95 -20.98
CA GLU A 32 7.07 19.30 -20.75
C GLU A 32 6.19 20.27 -19.92
N SER A 33 5.04 19.84 -19.39
CA SER A 33 4.01 20.75 -18.85
C SER A 33 3.83 20.71 -17.33
N LEU A 34 4.62 19.95 -16.57
CA LEU A 34 4.54 19.93 -15.10
C LEU A 34 5.88 20.37 -14.50
N PRO A 35 5.90 21.32 -13.55
CA PRO A 35 7.11 21.60 -12.79
C PRO A 35 7.57 20.29 -12.14
N THR A 36 8.78 19.88 -12.47
CA THR A 36 9.36 18.63 -11.97
C THR A 36 9.73 18.84 -10.51
N MET A 37 9.05 18.14 -9.59
CA MET A 37 9.44 18.14 -8.18
C MET A 37 10.87 17.61 -8.06
N SER A 38 11.70 18.25 -7.24
CA SER A 38 13.05 17.76 -6.97
C SER A 38 13.01 16.41 -6.26
N SER A 39 14.10 15.66 -6.34
CA SER A 39 14.22 14.37 -5.65
C SER A 39 14.09 14.52 -4.14
N GLU A 40 14.59 15.62 -3.58
CA GLU A 40 14.46 15.96 -2.16
C GLU A 40 13.00 16.23 -1.77
N GLU A 41 12.24 16.95 -2.61
CA GLU A 41 10.82 17.19 -2.36
C GLU A 41 10.01 15.89 -2.43
N LYS A 42 10.32 15.02 -3.41
CA LYS A 42 9.73 13.68 -3.52
C LYS A 42 10.00 12.84 -2.27
N ALA A 43 11.24 12.84 -1.79
CA ALA A 43 11.63 12.12 -0.58
C ALA A 43 10.88 12.62 0.64
N ARG A 44 10.84 13.95 0.87
CA ARG A 44 10.08 14.55 1.97
C ARG A 44 8.61 14.12 1.94
N ARG A 45 7.95 14.22 0.79
CA ARG A 45 6.54 13.81 0.65
C ARG A 45 6.34 12.32 0.88
N ALA A 46 7.27 11.47 0.46
CA ALA A 46 7.20 10.03 0.71
C ALA A 46 7.30 9.70 2.20
N LEU A 47 8.22 10.35 2.92
CA LEU A 47 8.38 10.19 4.36
C LEU A 47 7.14 10.68 5.12
N GLU A 48 6.63 11.86 4.77
CA GLU A 48 5.41 12.41 5.37
C GLU A 48 4.20 11.50 5.16
N PHE A 49 3.96 11.05 3.92
CA PHE A 49 2.86 10.14 3.61
C PHE A 49 2.99 8.79 4.33
N TYR A 50 4.22 8.31 4.52
CA TYR A 50 4.43 7.08 5.27
C TYR A 50 4.01 7.24 6.73
N GLU A 51 4.40 8.34 7.38
CA GLU A 51 4.07 8.63 8.77
C GLU A 51 2.59 8.91 8.99
N SER A 52 1.94 9.64 8.08
CA SER A 52 0.54 10.05 8.24
C SER A 52 -0.47 8.98 7.83
N ASP A 53 -0.17 8.17 6.82
CA ASP A 53 -1.16 7.31 6.18
C ASP A 53 -0.70 5.86 6.05
N LEU A 54 0.43 5.60 5.38
CA LEU A 54 0.79 4.26 4.95
C LEU A 54 1.12 3.31 6.10
N ALA A 55 1.73 3.82 7.18
CA ALA A 55 2.02 3.00 8.36
C ALA A 55 0.74 2.49 9.05
N LEU A 56 -0.27 3.35 9.18
CA LEU A 56 -1.58 2.99 9.76
C LEU A 56 -2.35 2.03 8.84
N HIS A 57 -2.21 2.21 7.52
CA HIS A 57 -2.78 1.29 6.54
C HIS A 57 -2.22 -0.13 6.71
N PHE A 58 -0.89 -0.28 6.71
CA PHE A 58 -0.25 -1.58 6.96
C PHE A 58 -0.64 -2.17 8.32
N GLU A 59 -0.76 -1.35 9.35
CA GLU A 59 -1.20 -1.82 10.67
C GLU A 59 -2.62 -2.37 10.64
N ALA A 60 -3.54 -1.71 9.94
CA ALA A 60 -4.92 -2.19 9.80
C ALA A 60 -4.95 -3.54 9.08
N GLU A 61 -4.14 -3.74 8.06
CA GLU A 61 -4.06 -5.02 7.35
C GLU A 61 -3.43 -6.12 8.19
N GLU A 62 -2.28 -5.84 8.81
CA GLU A 62 -1.53 -6.81 9.62
C GLU A 62 -2.28 -7.22 10.90
N LYS A 63 -2.95 -6.26 11.57
CA LYS A 63 -3.58 -6.50 12.89
C LYS A 63 -5.07 -6.79 12.83
N LEU A 64 -5.77 -6.42 11.75
CA LEU A 64 -7.22 -6.63 11.64
C LEU A 64 -7.57 -7.57 10.49
N LEU A 65 -7.09 -7.27 9.27
CA LEU A 65 -7.49 -8.03 8.08
C LEU A 65 -6.88 -9.44 8.07
N TYR A 66 -5.57 -9.56 8.32
CA TYR A 66 -4.91 -10.86 8.32
C TYR A 66 -5.47 -11.81 9.39
N PRO A 67 -5.64 -11.43 10.67
CA PRO A 67 -6.23 -12.32 11.67
C PRO A 67 -7.67 -12.73 11.35
N PHE A 68 -8.43 -11.87 10.65
CA PHE A 68 -9.79 -12.18 10.22
C PHE A 68 -9.81 -13.27 9.13
N VAL A 69 -8.84 -13.24 8.20
CA VAL A 69 -8.83 -14.19 7.07
C VAL A 69 -8.04 -15.46 7.30
N LYS A 70 -7.13 -15.45 8.29
CA LYS A 70 -6.13 -16.51 8.48
C LYS A 70 -6.77 -17.89 8.63
N GLY A 71 -6.25 -18.88 7.88
CA GLY A 71 -6.69 -20.27 7.95
C GLY A 71 -8.05 -20.54 7.31
N ARG A 72 -8.66 -19.55 6.63
CA ARG A 72 -9.94 -19.72 5.92
C ARG A 72 -9.75 -20.14 4.46
N ASP A 73 -8.60 -19.82 3.88
CA ASP A 73 -8.22 -20.17 2.52
C ASP A 73 -6.69 -20.18 2.37
N ALA A 74 -6.13 -21.26 1.83
CA ALA A 74 -4.68 -21.43 1.71
C ALA A 74 -4.03 -20.41 0.75
N LEU A 75 -4.76 -19.99 -0.29
CA LEU A 75 -4.29 -18.95 -1.20
C LEU A 75 -4.25 -17.59 -0.51
N LEU A 76 -5.27 -17.24 0.29
CA LEU A 76 -5.23 -16.03 1.13
C LEU A 76 -4.06 -16.05 2.10
N ASP A 77 -3.80 -17.17 2.78
CA ASP A 77 -2.66 -17.28 3.69
C ASP A 77 -1.32 -17.05 2.94
N SER A 78 -1.17 -17.60 1.73
CA SER A 78 0.00 -17.37 0.88
C SER A 78 0.13 -15.92 0.45
N LEU A 79 -0.95 -15.31 -0.04
CA LEU A 79 -0.96 -13.91 -0.48
C LEU A 79 -0.59 -12.97 0.68
N PHE A 80 -1.12 -13.20 1.88
CA PHE A 80 -0.78 -12.40 3.05
C PHE A 80 0.68 -12.51 3.47
N LEU A 81 1.32 -13.69 3.32
CA LEU A 81 2.74 -13.82 3.56
C LEU A 81 3.56 -12.95 2.60
N GLU A 82 3.17 -12.89 1.33
CA GLU A 82 3.81 -12.01 0.35
C GLU A 82 3.60 -10.54 0.68
N ILE A 83 2.38 -10.15 1.05
CA ILE A 83 2.03 -8.77 1.45
C ILE A 83 2.85 -8.32 2.66
N MET A 84 2.97 -9.16 3.70
CA MET A 84 3.80 -8.85 4.87
C MET A 84 5.28 -8.69 4.51
N GLU A 85 5.78 -9.45 3.54
CA GLU A 85 7.16 -9.30 3.06
C GLU A 85 7.35 -8.03 2.23
N GLU A 86 6.35 -7.64 1.43
CA GLU A 86 6.33 -6.36 0.72
C GLU A 86 6.30 -5.17 1.68
N HIS A 87 5.51 -5.24 2.76
CA HIS A 87 5.49 -4.23 3.81
C HIS A 87 6.88 -4.02 4.40
N LYS A 88 7.60 -5.11 4.74
CA LYS A 88 8.97 -5.01 5.26
C LYS A 88 9.90 -4.32 4.26
N LYS A 89 9.84 -4.68 2.98
CA LYS A 89 10.67 -4.05 1.93
C LYS A 89 10.38 -2.56 1.80
N ILE A 90 9.10 -2.17 1.83
CA ILE A 90 8.69 -0.77 1.79
C ILE A 90 9.20 -0.02 3.03
N LYS A 91 9.01 -0.60 4.23
CA LYS A 91 9.51 -0.03 5.50
C LYS A 91 11.03 0.18 5.46
N LEU A 92 11.80 -0.81 5.03
CA LEU A 92 13.25 -0.70 4.87
C LEU A 92 13.65 0.38 3.85
N GLN A 93 12.90 0.51 2.76
CA GLN A 93 13.17 1.54 1.76
C GLN A 93 12.86 2.95 2.25
N ILE A 94 11.83 3.11 3.08
CA ILE A 94 11.54 4.37 3.78
C ILE A 94 12.68 4.75 4.72
N GLU A 95 13.19 3.82 5.51
CA GLU A 95 14.34 4.09 6.40
C GLU A 95 15.60 4.47 5.59
N SER A 96 15.85 3.79 4.47
CA SER A 96 16.93 4.15 3.54
C SER A 96 16.79 5.57 2.96
N LEU A 97 15.57 6.09 2.81
CA LEU A 97 15.34 7.48 2.43
C LEU A 97 15.61 8.45 3.59
N ARG A 98 15.29 8.08 4.84
CA ARG A 98 15.57 8.91 6.04
C ARG A 98 17.06 9.08 6.28
N GLU A 99 17.82 8.00 6.12
CA GLU A 99 19.29 8.01 6.27
C GLU A 99 19.97 8.90 5.22
N GLY A 100 19.30 9.17 4.09
CA GLY A 100 19.82 10.00 3.00
C GLY A 100 20.92 9.29 2.20
N GLY A 101 21.91 10.06 1.76
CA GLY A 101 23.04 9.57 0.95
C GLY A 101 22.81 9.61 -0.56
N GLY A 102 23.72 8.98 -1.31
CA GLY A 102 23.67 8.93 -2.77
C GLY A 102 22.52 8.10 -3.32
N LEU A 103 22.32 8.18 -4.64
CA LEU A 103 21.31 7.42 -5.39
C LEU A 103 19.85 7.72 -4.99
N LEU A 104 19.57 8.96 -4.59
CA LEU A 104 18.22 9.35 -4.15
C LEU A 104 17.16 9.08 -5.22
N GLU A 105 17.46 9.37 -6.50
CA GLU A 105 16.55 9.08 -7.61
C GLU A 105 16.22 7.60 -7.74
N GLU A 106 17.23 6.73 -7.67
CA GLU A 106 17.06 5.28 -7.75
C GLU A 106 16.30 4.74 -6.55
N LYS A 107 16.57 5.28 -5.35
CA LYS A 107 15.82 4.92 -4.14
C LYS A 107 14.34 5.29 -4.27
N LEU A 108 14.02 6.46 -4.82
CA LEU A 108 12.64 6.90 -5.04
C LEU A 108 11.95 6.06 -6.12
N ASP A 109 12.64 5.78 -7.23
CA ASP A 109 12.09 4.93 -8.29
C ASP A 109 11.77 3.52 -7.77
N TYR A 110 12.68 2.94 -6.98
CA TYR A 110 12.47 1.65 -6.35
C TYR A 110 11.27 1.65 -5.39
N LEU A 111 11.15 2.66 -4.52
CA LEU A 111 9.99 2.81 -3.63
C LEU A 111 8.67 2.93 -4.42
N GLY A 112 8.66 3.73 -5.48
CA GLY A 112 7.47 3.90 -6.33
C GLY A 112 7.04 2.59 -7.00
N ARG A 113 8.00 1.75 -7.42
CA ARG A 113 7.70 0.41 -7.98
C ARG A 113 7.20 -0.57 -6.93
N LEU A 114 7.80 -0.57 -5.74
CA LEU A 114 7.34 -1.40 -4.62
C LEU A 114 5.88 -1.08 -4.26
N LEU A 115 5.57 0.21 -4.08
CA LEU A 115 4.22 0.65 -3.76
C LEU A 115 3.20 0.27 -4.83
N GLU A 116 3.50 0.53 -6.10
CA GLU A 116 2.60 0.18 -7.20
C GLU A 116 2.37 -1.34 -7.29
N GLY A 117 3.44 -2.15 -7.14
CA GLY A 117 3.35 -3.60 -7.18
C GLY A 117 2.48 -4.16 -6.06
N HIS A 118 2.76 -3.72 -4.84
CA HIS A 118 2.02 -4.09 -3.63
C HIS A 118 0.53 -3.75 -3.75
N ILE A 119 0.19 -2.48 -4.04
CA ILE A 119 -1.20 -2.03 -4.18
C ILE A 119 -1.94 -2.80 -5.29
N ARG A 120 -1.27 -3.07 -6.41
CA ARG A 120 -1.90 -3.83 -7.51
C ARG A 120 -2.19 -5.26 -7.08
N LYS A 121 -1.33 -5.90 -6.30
CA LYS A 121 -1.56 -7.25 -5.78
C LYS A 121 -2.78 -7.26 -4.85
N GLU A 122 -2.88 -6.28 -3.96
CA GLU A 122 -4.01 -6.20 -3.04
C GLU A 122 -5.33 -5.99 -3.76
N GLU A 123 -5.36 -5.03 -4.67
CA GLU A 123 -6.55 -4.74 -5.45
C GLU A 123 -6.92 -5.88 -6.40
N ARG A 124 -5.96 -6.57 -7.03
CA ARG A 124 -6.28 -7.51 -8.12
C ARG A 124 -6.35 -8.96 -7.68
N GLU A 125 -5.75 -9.29 -6.55
CA GLU A 125 -5.60 -10.68 -6.11
C GLU A 125 -6.15 -10.85 -4.69
N LEU A 126 -5.65 -10.09 -3.72
CA LEU A 126 -6.02 -10.25 -2.32
C LEU A 126 -7.49 -9.92 -2.05
N PHE A 127 -7.91 -8.67 -2.31
CA PHE A 127 -9.25 -8.20 -1.99
C PHE A 127 -10.34 -8.93 -2.79
N PRO A 128 -10.16 -9.23 -4.10
CA PRO A 128 -11.09 -10.10 -4.81
C PRO A 128 -11.23 -11.47 -4.15
N ARG A 129 -10.12 -12.11 -3.79
CA ARG A 129 -10.14 -13.42 -3.14
C ARG A 129 -10.84 -13.37 -1.78
N ILE A 130 -10.64 -12.32 -0.99
CA ILE A 130 -11.38 -12.11 0.27
C ILE A 130 -12.89 -12.04 0.00
N GLN A 131 -13.33 -11.36 -1.06
CA GLN A 131 -14.75 -11.28 -1.40
C GLN A 131 -15.34 -12.57 -1.98
N GLU A 132 -14.51 -13.49 -2.47
CA GLU A 132 -14.94 -14.83 -2.89
C GLU A 132 -15.08 -15.79 -1.71
N VAL A 133 -14.19 -15.68 -0.71
CA VAL A 133 -14.12 -16.60 0.43
C VAL A 133 -15.10 -16.21 1.54
N PHE A 134 -15.40 -14.92 1.71
CA PHE A 134 -16.22 -14.41 2.81
C PHE A 134 -17.55 -13.85 2.34
N SER A 135 -18.61 -14.16 3.08
CA SER A 135 -19.92 -13.55 2.86
C SER A 135 -19.91 -12.05 3.20
N GLU A 136 -20.82 -11.29 2.60
CA GLU A 136 -20.98 -9.86 2.92
C GLU A 136 -21.29 -9.63 4.41
N ALA A 137 -22.02 -10.54 5.05
CA ALA A 137 -22.32 -10.50 6.47
C ALA A 137 -21.06 -10.66 7.34
N GLU A 138 -20.17 -11.59 7.00
CA GLU A 138 -18.88 -11.77 7.68
C GLU A 138 -18.00 -10.53 7.50
N LEU A 139 -17.92 -10.01 6.27
CA LEU A 139 -17.12 -8.82 5.98
C LEU A 139 -17.63 -7.59 6.73
N ASN A 140 -18.93 -7.38 6.85
CA ASN A 140 -19.49 -6.21 7.54
C ASN A 140 -19.07 -6.11 9.02
N ASN A 141 -18.82 -7.24 9.69
CA ASN A 141 -18.31 -7.26 11.07
C ASN A 141 -16.87 -6.71 11.19
N LEU A 142 -16.11 -6.72 10.09
CA LEU A 142 -14.76 -6.17 10.02
C LEU A 142 -14.74 -4.65 9.82
N ASN A 143 -15.78 -4.09 9.19
CA ASN A 143 -15.85 -2.66 8.82
C ASN A 143 -15.65 -1.72 10.02
N GLY A 144 -16.32 -2.02 11.15
CA GLY A 144 -16.25 -1.20 12.36
C GLY A 144 -14.87 -1.19 13.01
N LYS A 145 -14.07 -2.23 12.81
CA LYS A 145 -12.72 -2.34 13.36
C LYS A 145 -11.69 -1.58 12.51
N ILE A 146 -11.78 -1.71 11.18
CA ILE A 146 -10.87 -1.03 10.26
C ILE A 146 -10.99 0.50 10.40
N LYS A 147 -12.22 1.02 10.53
CA LYS A 147 -12.46 2.46 10.75
C LYS A 147 -11.99 3.00 12.10
N ALA A 148 -11.69 2.14 13.08
CA ALA A 148 -11.28 2.58 14.41
C ALA A 148 -9.75 2.74 14.55
N VAL A 149 -8.99 2.13 13.63
CA VAL A 149 -7.52 2.19 13.60
C VAL A 149 -7.02 3.25 12.61
N ARG A 150 -7.92 3.84 11.82
CA ARG A 150 -7.66 4.87 10.81
C ARG A 150 -8.37 6.16 11.19
#